data_AF-A2T414-F1
#
_entry.id   AF-A2T414-F1
#
_cell.length_a   1.000
_cell.length_b   1.000
_cell.length_c   1.000
_cell.angle_alpha   90.00
_cell.angle_beta   90.00
_cell.angle_gamma   90.00
#
_symmetry.space_group_name_H-M   'P 1'
#
loop_
_entity.id
_entity.type
_entity.pdbx_description
1 polymer ?
#
loop_
_entity_poly.entity_id
_entity_poly.type
_entity_poly.pdbx_seq_one_letter_code
_entity_poly.pdbx_strand_id
1 'polypeptide(L)'
;MVAAYFDQFNIIPIFSIWVYFLSFWINGEFFCFTNTFFMMSFAVFLFYTITKNNNTLVPNRILVGFELIFAHFYTVLKDNLGDKGGNYLAFVLSLFILILFGNGLGLFPYVFTPTVHMVITLGLSFAIIVGTTLAGLITFRFNFFSILMPQGAPLALAPLLTIIETLSYISRAISLGVRLAANISSGHLLFSIIASFAWKMFNSGILIGSFVPFAILIFVTILEMAVAIIQAYVFTLLTIVYLRDTVELH
;
A
#
# COMPACT_ATOMS: atom_id res chain seq x y z
N MET A 1 5.81 -15.07 25.07
CA MET A 1 5.75 -13.59 25.19
C MET A 1 5.77 -12.90 23.82
N VAL A 2 6.60 -13.33 22.85
CA VAL A 2 6.58 -12.77 21.47
C VAL A 2 5.24 -13.03 20.75
N ALA A 3 4.65 -14.22 20.91
CA ALA A 3 3.37 -14.57 20.29
C ALA A 3 2.21 -13.60 20.64
N ALA A 4 2.18 -13.08 21.88
CA ALA A 4 1.12 -12.19 22.33
C ALA A 4 1.08 -10.83 21.59
N TYR A 5 2.21 -10.38 21.04
CA TYR A 5 2.25 -9.14 20.25
C TYR A 5 1.76 -9.32 18.81
N PHE A 6 1.75 -10.57 18.31
CA PHE A 6 1.23 -10.89 16.98
C PHE A 6 -0.24 -11.28 17.01
N ASP A 7 -0.83 -11.51 18.18
CA ASP A 7 -2.27 -11.81 18.32
C ASP A 7 -3.16 -10.70 17.75
N GLN A 8 -2.68 -9.44 17.74
CA GLN A 8 -3.39 -8.32 17.11
C GLN A 8 -3.55 -8.46 15.58
N PHE A 9 -2.76 -9.32 14.93
CA PHE A 9 -2.83 -9.60 13.50
C PHE A 9 -3.55 -10.91 13.18
N ASN A 10 -4.23 -11.51 14.15
CA ASN A 10 -4.94 -12.75 13.89
C ASN A 10 -6.19 -12.50 13.02
N ILE A 11 -6.33 -13.29 11.96
CA ILE A 11 -7.48 -13.20 11.05
C ILE A 11 -8.61 -14.03 11.65
N ILE A 12 -9.65 -13.33 12.12
CA ILE A 12 -10.82 -13.96 12.72
C ILE A 12 -11.95 -13.98 11.68
N PRO A 13 -12.62 -15.14 11.46
CA PRO A 13 -13.84 -15.21 10.67
C PRO A 13 -14.99 -14.54 11.45
N ILE A 14 -15.62 -13.52 10.86
CA ILE A 14 -16.81 -12.85 11.42
C ILE A 14 -18.07 -13.60 11.01
N PHE A 15 -18.14 -14.03 9.75
CA PHE A 15 -19.27 -14.76 9.19
C PHE A 15 -18.77 -15.74 8.14
N SER A 16 -19.09 -17.04 8.30
CA SER A 16 -18.75 -18.06 7.31
C SER A 16 -19.98 -18.86 6.88
N ILE A 17 -20.07 -19.13 5.57
CA ILE A 17 -21.06 -20.03 4.98
C ILE A 17 -20.38 -21.37 4.73
N TRP A 18 -20.88 -22.40 5.41
CA TRP A 18 -20.35 -23.74 5.29
C TRP A 18 -21.05 -24.53 4.18
N VAL A 19 -20.29 -25.08 3.25
CA VAL A 19 -20.80 -25.95 2.18
C VAL A 19 -20.07 -27.30 2.26
N TYR A 20 -20.83 -28.34 2.61
CA TYR A 20 -20.31 -29.68 2.88
C TYR A 20 -19.52 -30.30 1.71
N PHE A 21 -19.88 -29.99 0.46
CA PHE A 21 -19.21 -30.53 -0.73
C PHE A 21 -17.79 -29.99 -0.93
N LEU A 22 -17.48 -28.82 -0.42
CA LEU A 22 -16.17 -28.17 -0.57
C LEU A 22 -15.20 -28.45 0.59
N SER A 23 -15.62 -29.28 1.54
CA SER A 23 -14.86 -29.63 2.75
C SER A 23 -13.46 -30.17 2.47
N PHE A 24 -13.28 -30.85 1.33
CA PHE A 24 -12.00 -31.45 0.93
C PHE A 24 -10.95 -30.43 0.44
N TRP A 25 -11.35 -29.26 -0.09
CA TRP A 25 -10.41 -28.29 -0.68
C TRP A 25 -10.23 -27.01 0.15
N ILE A 26 -11.27 -26.55 0.87
CA ILE A 26 -11.26 -25.23 1.56
C ILE A 26 -11.77 -25.35 3.02
N ASN A 27 -11.58 -26.51 3.66
CA ASN A 27 -12.08 -26.75 5.03
C ASN A 27 -13.59 -26.46 5.21
N GLY A 28 -14.36 -26.52 4.13
CA GLY A 28 -15.82 -26.39 4.12
C GLY A 28 -16.35 -24.96 4.14
N GLU A 29 -15.49 -23.93 4.22
CA GLU A 29 -15.93 -22.55 4.11
C GLU A 29 -15.93 -22.10 2.64
N PHE A 30 -17.12 -21.88 2.06
CA PHE A 30 -17.25 -21.41 0.67
C PHE A 30 -17.05 -19.89 0.58
N PHE A 31 -17.59 -19.15 1.55
CA PHE A 31 -17.35 -17.73 1.72
C PHE A 31 -17.15 -17.42 3.20
N CYS A 32 -16.05 -16.75 3.52
CA CYS A 32 -15.73 -16.29 4.87
C CYS A 32 -15.46 -14.79 4.87
N PHE A 33 -16.37 -14.02 5.49
CA PHE A 33 -16.12 -12.62 5.81
C PHE A 33 -15.23 -12.56 7.04
N THR A 34 -13.98 -12.20 6.82
CA THR A 34 -12.98 -12.02 7.86
C THR A 34 -12.82 -10.55 8.23
N ASN A 35 -12.12 -10.29 9.34
CA ASN A 35 -11.73 -8.93 9.74
C ASN A 35 -11.00 -8.16 8.63
N THR A 36 -10.21 -8.82 7.78
CA THR A 36 -9.50 -8.17 6.66
C THR A 36 -10.49 -7.58 5.65
N PHE A 37 -11.53 -8.33 5.28
CA PHE A 37 -12.58 -7.85 4.37
C PHE A 37 -13.36 -6.67 4.98
N PHE A 38 -13.73 -6.79 6.26
CA PHE A 38 -14.43 -5.72 6.96
C PHE A 38 -13.59 -4.43 6.99
N MET A 39 -12.31 -4.51 7.32
CA MET A 39 -11.44 -3.34 7.39
C MET A 39 -11.19 -2.69 6.01
N MET A 40 -11.02 -3.48 4.95
CA MET A 40 -10.85 -2.92 3.61
C MET A 40 -12.14 -2.24 3.11
N SER A 41 -13.31 -2.85 3.34
CA SER A 41 -14.59 -2.22 2.99
C SER A 41 -14.86 -0.97 3.83
N PHE A 42 -14.50 -0.99 5.11
CA PHE A 42 -14.60 0.17 6.00
C PHE A 42 -13.70 1.32 5.54
N ALA A 43 -12.49 1.04 5.07
CA ALA A 43 -11.61 2.07 4.51
C ALA A 43 -12.23 2.79 3.30
N VAL A 44 -12.82 2.02 2.38
CA VAL A 44 -13.52 2.58 1.20
C VAL A 44 -14.77 3.36 1.62
N PHE A 45 -15.54 2.83 2.57
CA PHE A 45 -16.72 3.51 3.09
C PHE A 45 -16.36 4.84 3.78
N LEU A 46 -15.29 4.87 4.58
CA LEU A 46 -14.80 6.10 5.19
C LEU A 46 -14.39 7.12 4.13
N PHE A 47 -13.63 6.71 3.11
CA PHE A 47 -13.31 7.61 2.02
C PHE A 47 -14.56 8.18 1.34
N TYR A 48 -15.57 7.34 1.04
CA TYR A 48 -16.82 7.78 0.43
C TYR A 48 -17.57 8.78 1.32
N THR A 49 -17.69 8.52 2.61
CA THR A 49 -18.39 9.42 3.55
C THR A 49 -17.68 10.76 3.73
N ILE A 50 -16.35 10.78 3.74
CA ILE A 50 -15.55 12.00 3.85
C ILE A 50 -15.64 12.85 2.58
N THR A 51 -15.70 12.21 1.41
CA THR A 51 -15.76 12.90 0.10
C THR A 51 -17.17 13.22 -0.36
N LYS A 52 -18.20 12.67 0.28
CA LYS A 52 -19.60 12.93 -0.04
C LYS A 52 -19.90 14.42 0.09
N ASN A 53 -20.23 15.05 -1.03
CA ASN A 53 -20.74 16.41 -1.06
C ASN A 53 -22.27 16.40 -1.18
N ASN A 54 -22.95 17.33 -0.52
CA ASN A 54 -24.42 17.47 -0.56
C ASN A 54 -24.89 18.21 -1.83
N ASN A 55 -24.21 18.03 -2.97
CA ASN A 55 -24.45 18.72 -4.24
C ASN A 55 -24.43 20.26 -4.17
N THR A 56 -23.73 20.84 -3.18
CA THR A 56 -23.51 22.29 -3.13
C THR A 56 -22.39 22.69 -4.09
N LEU A 57 -22.58 23.80 -4.80
CA LEU A 57 -21.58 24.37 -5.72
C LEU A 57 -20.28 24.76 -5.01
N VAL A 58 -20.36 25.12 -3.72
CA VAL A 58 -19.18 25.41 -2.90
C VAL A 58 -18.67 24.10 -2.28
N PRO A 59 -17.40 23.72 -2.51
CA PRO A 59 -16.83 22.51 -1.94
C PRO A 59 -16.59 22.67 -0.43
N ASN A 60 -16.73 21.56 0.31
CA ASN A 60 -16.33 21.49 1.71
C ASN A 60 -14.79 21.61 1.84
N ARG A 61 -14.28 22.07 2.98
CA ARG A 61 -12.83 22.22 3.25
C ARG A 61 -12.04 20.93 2.97
N ILE A 62 -12.62 19.79 3.32
CA ILE A 62 -11.99 18.48 3.07
C ILE A 62 -11.97 18.15 1.57
N LEU A 63 -13.05 18.49 0.85
CA LEU A 63 -13.14 18.29 -0.60
C LEU A 63 -12.11 19.16 -1.34
N VAL A 64 -11.86 20.40 -0.89
CA VAL A 64 -10.77 21.24 -1.43
C VAL A 64 -9.41 20.54 -1.28
N GLY A 65 -9.16 19.88 -0.15
CA GLY A 65 -7.93 19.09 0.03
C GLY A 65 -7.81 17.95 -1.00
N PHE A 66 -8.89 17.23 -1.25
CA PHE A 66 -8.91 16.19 -2.29
C PHE A 66 -8.79 16.74 -3.71
N GLU A 67 -9.33 17.92 -3.98
CA GLU A 67 -9.18 18.61 -5.27
C GLU A 67 -7.72 19.01 -5.52
N LEU A 68 -7.01 19.46 -4.49
CA LEU A 68 -5.56 19.73 -4.57
C LEU A 68 -4.76 18.46 -4.84
N ILE A 69 -5.10 17.35 -4.19
CA ILE A 69 -4.46 16.04 -4.44
C ILE A 69 -4.73 15.60 -5.88
N PHE A 70 -5.97 15.74 -6.36
CA PHE A 70 -6.35 15.42 -7.73
C PHE A 70 -5.56 16.25 -8.74
N ALA A 71 -5.50 17.57 -8.54
CA ALA A 71 -4.76 18.48 -9.41
C ALA A 71 -3.26 18.13 -9.44
N HIS A 72 -2.68 17.81 -8.28
CA HIS A 72 -1.29 17.38 -8.20
C HIS A 72 -1.05 16.10 -9.00
N PHE A 73 -1.83 15.04 -8.78
CA PHE A 73 -1.66 13.79 -9.55
C PHE A 73 -1.94 13.97 -11.04
N TYR A 74 -2.87 14.85 -11.43
CA TYR A 74 -3.09 15.20 -12.84
C TYR A 74 -1.83 15.82 -13.46
N THR A 75 -1.20 16.78 -12.78
CA THR A 75 0.06 17.37 -13.27
C THR A 75 1.19 16.35 -13.36
N VAL A 76 1.41 15.54 -12.33
CA VAL A 76 2.45 14.49 -12.33
C VAL A 76 2.22 13.48 -13.45
N LEU A 77 0.96 13.08 -13.70
CA LEU A 77 0.62 12.20 -14.81
C LEU A 77 0.87 12.84 -16.16
N LYS A 78 0.48 14.11 -16.33
CA LYS A 78 0.69 14.84 -17.58
C LYS A 78 2.18 15.01 -17.88
N ASP A 79 2.99 15.30 -16.86
CA ASP A 79 4.44 15.47 -17.00
C ASP A 79 5.15 14.15 -17.34
N ASN A 80 4.63 13.01 -16.88
CA ASN A 80 5.24 11.70 -17.14
C ASN A 80 4.69 10.97 -18.38
N LEU A 81 3.39 11.06 -18.68
CA LEU A 81 2.72 10.30 -19.74
C LEU A 81 2.20 11.16 -20.90
N GLY A 82 2.36 12.49 -20.83
CA GLY A 82 1.78 13.42 -21.80
C GLY A 82 0.25 13.41 -21.81
N ASP A 83 -0.34 13.76 -22.96
CA ASP A 83 -1.80 13.92 -23.11
C ASP A 83 -2.59 12.61 -22.89
N LYS A 84 -1.95 11.44 -23.04
CA LYS A 84 -2.58 10.13 -22.77
C LYS A 84 -2.69 9.81 -21.27
N GLY A 85 -2.00 10.56 -20.41
CA GLY A 85 -1.99 10.33 -18.96
C GLY A 85 -3.35 10.48 -18.28
N GLY A 86 -4.27 11.26 -18.85
CA GLY A 86 -5.61 11.49 -18.29
C GLY A 86 -6.43 10.21 -18.11
N ASN A 87 -6.26 9.22 -18.99
CA ASN A 87 -7.01 7.96 -18.92
C ASN A 87 -6.64 7.12 -17.68
N TYR A 88 -5.42 7.27 -17.18
CA TYR A 88 -4.91 6.49 -16.05
C TYR A 88 -5.10 7.18 -14.71
N LEU A 89 -5.64 8.40 -14.69
CA LEU A 89 -5.78 9.18 -13.47
C LEU A 89 -6.65 8.47 -12.43
N ALA A 90 -7.81 7.95 -12.83
CA ALA A 90 -8.72 7.27 -11.90
C ALA A 90 -8.04 6.06 -11.23
N PHE A 91 -7.21 5.33 -11.97
CA PHE A 91 -6.45 4.19 -11.46
C PHE A 91 -5.39 4.64 -10.44
N VAL A 92 -4.57 5.63 -10.79
CA VAL A 92 -3.52 6.14 -9.88
C VAL A 92 -4.11 6.74 -8.61
N LEU A 93 -5.18 7.53 -8.74
CA LEU A 93 -5.82 8.17 -7.60
C LEU A 93 -6.47 7.13 -6.67
N SER A 94 -7.14 6.12 -7.23
CA SER A 94 -7.73 5.03 -6.42
C SER A 94 -6.66 4.22 -5.68
N LEU A 95 -5.51 3.94 -6.30
CA LEU A 95 -4.37 3.31 -5.63
C LEU A 95 -3.83 4.18 -4.48
N PHE A 96 -3.67 5.49 -4.71
CA PHE A 96 -3.19 6.41 -3.69
C PHE A 96 -4.11 6.39 -2.47
N ILE A 97 -5.41 6.57 -2.70
CA ILE A 97 -6.43 6.64 -1.65
C ILE A 97 -6.51 5.30 -0.89
N LEU A 98 -6.53 4.18 -1.61
CA LEU A 98 -6.60 2.85 -1.00
C LEU A 98 -5.44 2.62 -0.02
N ILE A 99 -4.22 2.94 -0.45
CA ILE A 99 -3.02 2.74 0.37
C ILE A 99 -2.95 3.74 1.52
N LEU A 100 -3.30 5.01 1.25
CA LEU A 100 -3.32 6.07 2.27
C LEU A 100 -4.30 5.75 3.39
N PHE A 101 -5.55 5.42 3.06
CA PHE A 101 -6.56 5.09 4.06
C PHE A 101 -6.30 3.73 4.71
N GLY A 102 -5.84 2.73 3.95
CA GLY A 102 -5.50 1.42 4.49
C GLY A 102 -4.39 1.48 5.54
N ASN A 103 -3.34 2.25 5.28
CA ASN A 103 -2.25 2.46 6.23
C ASN A 103 -2.61 3.43 7.35
N GLY A 104 -3.28 4.53 7.01
CA GLY A 104 -3.65 5.57 7.98
C GLY A 104 -4.63 5.06 9.04
N LEU A 105 -5.62 4.26 8.65
CA LEU A 105 -6.52 3.58 9.60
C LEU A 105 -5.77 2.61 10.50
N GLY A 106 -4.66 2.09 9.99
CA GLY A 106 -3.83 1.18 10.73
C GLY A 106 -3.06 1.74 11.90
N LEU A 107 -2.83 3.04 11.89
CA LEU A 107 -2.10 3.71 12.96
C LEU A 107 -2.95 3.92 14.22
N PHE A 108 -4.27 3.71 14.12
CA PHE A 108 -5.16 3.83 15.27
C PHE A 108 -5.02 2.62 16.21
N PRO A 109 -4.95 2.85 17.53
CA PRO A 109 -4.87 1.75 18.49
C PRO A 109 -6.13 0.88 18.40
N TYR A 110 -5.95 -0.43 18.57
CA TYR A 110 -7.01 -1.46 18.50
C TYR A 110 -7.66 -1.66 17.12
N VAL A 111 -7.16 -1.03 16.07
CA VAL A 111 -7.64 -1.24 14.71
C VAL A 111 -6.82 -2.33 14.02
N PHE A 112 -7.51 -3.34 13.48
CA PHE A 112 -6.87 -4.41 12.72
C PHE A 112 -6.39 -3.90 11.36
N THR A 113 -5.13 -4.17 11.01
CA THR A 113 -4.52 -3.69 9.77
C THR A 113 -4.36 -4.78 8.72
N PRO A 114 -5.17 -4.79 7.65
CA PRO A 114 -4.99 -5.76 6.57
C PRO A 114 -3.64 -5.58 5.85
N THR A 115 -3.05 -4.37 5.88
CA THR A 115 -1.78 -4.06 5.21
C THR A 115 -0.54 -4.66 5.89
N VAL A 116 -0.66 -5.18 7.12
CA VAL A 116 0.43 -5.94 7.78
C VAL A 116 0.65 -7.30 7.13
N HIS A 117 -0.41 -7.92 6.59
CA HIS A 117 -0.26 -9.18 5.90
C HIS A 117 0.49 -8.97 4.60
N MET A 118 1.74 -9.44 4.58
CA MET A 118 2.63 -9.33 3.43
C MET A 118 2.00 -9.93 2.16
N VAL A 119 1.13 -10.93 2.28
CA VAL A 119 0.37 -11.50 1.16
C VAL A 119 -0.49 -10.45 0.44
N ILE A 120 -1.15 -9.56 1.18
CA ILE A 120 -2.03 -8.53 0.62
C ILE A 120 -1.21 -7.45 -0.09
N THR A 121 -0.14 -6.97 0.55
CA THR A 121 0.68 -5.86 0.03
C THR A 121 1.62 -6.29 -1.10
N LEU A 122 2.24 -7.48 -1.01
CA LEU A 122 2.96 -8.07 -2.14
C LEU A 122 2.01 -8.43 -3.27
N GLY A 123 0.83 -8.98 -2.96
CA GLY A 123 -0.19 -9.30 -3.96
C GLY A 123 -0.61 -8.07 -4.77
N LEU A 124 -0.85 -6.94 -4.08
CA LEU A 124 -1.16 -5.66 -4.74
C LEU A 124 0.01 -5.18 -5.62
N SER A 125 1.24 -5.19 -5.10
CA SER A 125 2.42 -4.76 -5.85
C SER A 125 2.64 -5.62 -7.11
N PHE A 126 2.53 -6.94 -6.97
CA PHE A 126 2.68 -7.87 -8.07
C PHE A 126 1.56 -7.72 -9.11
N ALA A 127 0.31 -7.56 -8.67
CA ALA A 127 -0.82 -7.34 -9.57
C ALA A 127 -0.65 -6.09 -10.43
N ILE A 128 -0.12 -4.99 -9.86
CA ILE A 128 0.14 -3.76 -10.61
C ILE A 128 1.20 -4.00 -11.68
N ILE A 129 2.29 -4.66 -11.34
CA ILE A 129 3.40 -4.88 -12.29
C ILE A 129 3.03 -5.89 -13.37
N VAL A 130 2.28 -6.92 -13.04
CA VAL A 130 1.70 -7.82 -14.05
C VAL A 130 0.70 -7.04 -14.92
N GLY A 131 -0.12 -6.17 -14.34
CA GLY A 131 -1.06 -5.32 -15.07
C GLY A 131 -0.37 -4.37 -16.05
N THR A 132 0.69 -3.67 -15.61
CA THR A 132 1.45 -2.75 -16.47
C THR A 132 2.22 -3.51 -17.55
N THR A 133 2.88 -4.63 -17.23
CA THR A 133 3.57 -5.45 -18.24
C THR A 133 2.61 -6.00 -19.29
N LEU A 134 1.43 -6.49 -18.89
CA LEU A 134 0.41 -6.94 -19.84
C LEU A 134 -0.09 -5.79 -20.72
N ALA A 135 -0.33 -4.61 -20.15
CA ALA A 135 -0.72 -3.43 -20.91
C ALA A 135 0.36 -3.00 -21.93
N GLY A 136 1.64 -3.05 -21.53
CA GLY A 136 2.78 -2.78 -22.40
C GLY A 136 2.95 -3.82 -23.53
N LEU A 137 2.72 -5.11 -23.22
CA LEU A 137 2.73 -6.18 -24.23
C LEU A 137 1.58 -6.05 -25.23
N ILE A 138 0.40 -5.60 -24.80
CA ILE A 138 -0.74 -5.41 -25.71
C ILE A 138 -0.48 -4.23 -26.66
N THR A 139 0.10 -3.14 -26.15
CA THR A 139 0.36 -1.91 -26.93
C THR A 139 1.53 -2.05 -27.89
N PHE A 140 2.65 -2.61 -27.44
CA PHE A 140 3.90 -2.69 -28.21
C PHE A 140 4.28 -4.09 -28.71
N ARG A 141 3.55 -5.13 -28.31
CA ARG A 141 3.78 -6.54 -28.71
C ARG A 141 5.23 -6.96 -28.44
N PHE A 142 5.95 -7.41 -29.47
CA PHE A 142 7.34 -7.86 -29.34
C PHE A 142 8.33 -6.71 -29.11
N ASN A 143 7.97 -5.46 -29.41
CA ASN A 143 8.84 -4.31 -29.17
C ASN A 143 8.93 -3.94 -27.68
N PHE A 144 8.03 -4.44 -26.82
CA PHE A 144 8.11 -4.24 -25.37
C PHE A 144 9.42 -4.77 -24.78
N PHE A 145 9.97 -5.85 -25.34
CA PHE A 145 11.27 -6.40 -24.90
C PHE A 145 12.44 -5.45 -25.18
N SER A 146 12.26 -4.43 -26.03
CA SER A 146 13.27 -3.39 -26.24
C SER A 146 13.50 -2.54 -25.00
N ILE A 147 12.51 -2.40 -24.11
CA ILE A 147 12.65 -1.67 -22.83
C ILE A 147 13.67 -2.37 -21.91
N LEU A 148 13.79 -3.69 -22.03
CA LEU A 148 14.74 -4.49 -21.25
C LEU A 148 16.17 -4.41 -21.80
N MET A 149 16.39 -3.73 -22.94
CA MET A 149 17.71 -3.52 -23.51
C MET A 149 18.05 -2.02 -23.54
N PRO A 150 18.94 -1.54 -22.67
CA PRO A 150 19.37 -0.15 -22.69
C PRO A 150 19.93 0.26 -24.06
N GLN A 151 19.49 1.41 -24.56
CA GLN A 151 19.92 1.95 -25.84
C GLN A 151 21.42 2.29 -25.81
N GLY A 152 22.14 1.89 -26.86
CA GLY A 152 23.57 2.17 -27.02
C GLY A 152 24.52 1.19 -26.34
N ALA A 153 24.03 0.10 -25.75
CA ALA A 153 24.89 -0.93 -25.19
C ALA A 153 25.64 -1.72 -26.30
N PRO A 154 26.95 -2.01 -26.14
CA PRO A 154 27.68 -2.89 -27.06
C PRO A 154 27.02 -4.28 -27.13
N LEU A 155 26.89 -4.86 -28.34
CA LEU A 155 26.21 -6.15 -28.55
C LEU A 155 26.75 -7.29 -27.66
N ALA A 156 28.03 -7.25 -27.27
CA ALA A 156 28.63 -8.23 -26.38
C ALA A 156 28.12 -8.15 -24.93
N LEU A 157 27.73 -6.97 -24.47
CA LEU A 157 27.24 -6.72 -23.11
C LEU A 157 25.71 -6.75 -23.01
N ALA A 158 25.01 -6.71 -24.15
CA ALA A 158 23.55 -6.66 -24.21
C ALA A 158 22.87 -7.80 -23.42
N PRO A 159 23.28 -9.09 -23.52
CA PRO A 159 22.61 -10.17 -22.79
C PRO A 159 22.73 -10.04 -21.27
N LEU A 160 23.89 -9.60 -20.77
CA LEU A 160 24.12 -9.38 -19.34
C LEU A 160 23.24 -8.24 -18.82
N LEU A 161 23.15 -7.15 -19.59
CA LEU A 161 22.41 -5.95 -19.23
C LEU A 161 20.90 -6.22 -19.17
N THR A 162 20.36 -7.01 -20.10
CA THR A 162 18.96 -7.45 -20.08
C THR A 162 18.61 -8.30 -18.85
N ILE A 163 19.52 -9.18 -18.42
CA ILE A 163 19.32 -9.96 -17.18
C ILE A 163 19.28 -9.03 -15.96
N ILE A 164 20.19 -8.06 -15.89
CA ILE A 164 20.22 -7.11 -14.75
C ILE A 164 18.97 -6.22 -14.75
N GLU A 165 18.52 -5.75 -15.91
CA GLU A 165 17.32 -4.89 -16.00
C GLU A 165 16.04 -5.66 -15.64
N THR A 166 15.90 -6.90 -16.12
CA THR A 166 14.76 -7.76 -15.70
C THR A 166 14.77 -8.04 -14.20
N LEU A 167 15.95 -8.28 -13.61
CA LEU A 167 16.08 -8.45 -12.16
C LEU A 167 15.78 -7.16 -11.38
N SER A 168 16.21 -6.01 -11.90
CA SER A 168 15.89 -4.67 -11.36
C SER A 168 14.39 -4.40 -11.38
N TYR A 169 13.72 -4.75 -12.48
CA TYR A 169 12.27 -4.59 -12.64
C TYR A 169 11.48 -5.43 -11.61
N ILE A 170 11.82 -6.72 -11.46
CA ILE A 170 11.17 -7.62 -10.50
C ILE A 170 11.52 -7.24 -9.05
N SER A 171 12.78 -6.92 -8.76
CA SER A 171 13.18 -6.54 -7.40
C SER A 171 12.49 -5.26 -6.94
N ARG A 172 12.22 -4.32 -7.84
CA ARG A 172 11.46 -3.10 -7.53
C ARG A 172 10.02 -3.44 -7.13
N ALA A 173 9.37 -4.41 -7.80
CA ALA A 173 8.05 -4.95 -7.41
C ALA A 173 8.01 -5.46 -5.97
N ILE A 174 8.97 -6.32 -5.65
CA ILE A 174 9.06 -6.96 -4.34
C ILE A 174 9.36 -5.90 -3.28
N SER A 175 10.33 -5.02 -3.56
CA SER A 175 10.75 -3.98 -2.63
C SER A 175 9.60 -3.05 -2.24
N LEU A 176 8.69 -2.75 -3.17
CA LEU A 176 7.59 -1.84 -2.94
C LEU A 176 6.55 -2.43 -1.98
N GLY A 177 6.13 -3.68 -2.21
CA GLY A 177 5.19 -4.39 -1.33
C GLY A 177 5.79 -4.72 0.02
N VAL A 178 7.06 -5.16 0.06
CA VAL A 178 7.79 -5.40 1.33
C VAL A 178 7.88 -4.10 2.14
N ARG A 179 8.20 -2.98 1.51
CA ARG A 179 8.30 -1.68 2.21
C ARG A 179 6.97 -1.27 2.85
N LEU A 180 5.86 -1.54 2.17
CA LEU A 180 4.52 -1.28 2.72
C LEU A 180 4.24 -2.16 3.95
N ALA A 181 4.47 -3.48 3.82
CA ALA A 181 4.23 -4.43 4.90
C ALA A 181 5.15 -4.21 6.11
N ALA A 182 6.44 -4.00 5.86
CA ALA A 182 7.46 -3.87 6.89
C ALA A 182 7.27 -2.60 7.72
N ASN A 183 6.90 -1.48 7.10
CA ASN A 183 6.68 -0.23 7.83
C ASN A 183 5.51 -0.36 8.81
N ILE A 184 4.39 -0.97 8.39
CA ILE A 184 3.22 -1.14 9.26
C ILE A 184 3.51 -2.24 10.31
N SER A 185 4.11 -3.37 9.93
CA SER A 185 4.39 -4.46 10.89
C SER A 185 5.43 -4.07 11.95
N SER A 186 6.53 -3.43 11.54
CA SER A 186 7.58 -2.98 12.45
C SER A 186 7.05 -1.88 13.37
N GLY A 187 6.20 -0.99 12.86
CA GLY A 187 5.63 0.09 13.65
C GLY A 187 4.75 -0.42 14.79
N HIS A 188 3.78 -1.28 14.48
CA HIS A 188 2.94 -1.92 15.49
C HIS A 188 3.72 -2.77 16.51
N LEU A 189 4.77 -3.48 16.07
CA LEU A 189 5.62 -4.24 16.99
C LEU A 189 6.40 -3.30 17.92
N LEU A 190 6.97 -2.22 17.38
CA LEU A 190 7.69 -1.22 18.16
C LEU A 190 6.75 -0.53 19.15
N PHE A 191 5.55 -0.13 18.73
CA PHE A 191 4.54 0.47 19.60
C PHE A 191 4.18 -0.47 20.76
N SER A 192 3.89 -1.74 20.47
CA SER A 192 3.55 -2.73 21.50
C SER A 192 4.68 -2.99 22.50
N ILE A 193 5.93 -3.05 22.03
CA ILE A 193 7.10 -3.24 22.91
C ILE A 193 7.27 -2.03 23.84
N ILE A 194 7.26 -0.80 23.30
CA ILE A 194 7.43 0.41 24.10
C ILE A 194 6.25 0.63 25.04
N ALA A 195 5.02 0.35 24.61
CA ALA A 195 3.84 0.41 25.46
C ALA A 195 3.91 -0.59 26.62
N SER A 196 4.35 -1.82 26.37
CA SER A 196 4.54 -2.82 27.44
C SER A 196 5.62 -2.40 28.44
N PHE A 197 6.68 -1.74 27.96
CA PHE A 197 7.76 -1.23 28.79
C PHE A 197 7.29 -0.03 29.63
N ALA A 198 6.57 0.91 29.01
CA ALA A 198 5.95 2.05 29.69
C ALA A 198 5.01 1.59 30.81
N TRP A 199 4.16 0.58 30.54
CA TRP A 199 3.25 0.01 31.52
C TRP A 199 3.98 -0.65 32.69
N LYS A 200 5.04 -1.43 32.42
CA LYS A 200 5.85 -2.07 33.48
C LYS A 200 6.55 -1.03 34.36
N MET A 201 7.11 0.03 33.78
CA MET A 201 7.75 1.12 34.53
C MET A 201 6.75 1.91 35.37
N PHE A 202 5.54 2.15 34.84
CA PHE A 202 4.48 2.81 35.58
C PHE A 202 4.08 2.01 36.81
N ASN A 203 3.88 0.69 36.66
CA ASN A 203 3.54 -0.20 37.77
C ASN A 203 4.66 -0.41 38.78
N SER A 204 5.93 -0.21 38.40
CA SER A 204 7.06 -0.28 39.34
C SER A 204 7.23 0.98 40.20
N GLY A 205 6.33 1.97 40.08
CA GLY A 205 6.32 3.19 40.91
C GLY A 205 7.32 4.28 40.47
N ILE A 206 8.03 4.10 39.35
CA ILE A 206 9.01 5.08 38.82
C ILE A 206 8.28 6.08 37.91
N LEU A 207 7.37 6.86 38.49
CA LEU A 207 6.46 7.77 37.77
C LEU A 207 7.19 8.79 36.86
N ILE A 208 8.31 9.34 37.32
CA ILE A 208 9.08 10.34 36.57
C ILE A 208 9.81 9.69 35.37
N GLY A 209 10.29 8.46 35.53
CA GLY A 209 10.93 7.70 34.46
C GLY A 209 9.96 7.22 33.38
N SER A 210 8.70 6.99 33.73
CA SER A 210 7.65 6.56 32.80
C SER A 210 7.29 7.61 31.74
N PHE A 211 7.55 8.90 31.98
CA PHE A 211 7.30 9.95 30.99
C PHE A 211 8.14 9.78 29.71
N VAL A 212 9.34 9.22 29.82
CA VAL A 212 10.24 9.05 28.67
C VAL A 212 9.66 8.04 27.65
N PRO A 213 9.27 6.81 28.02
CA PRO A 213 8.57 5.90 27.11
C PRO A 213 7.29 6.49 26.49
N PHE A 214 6.50 7.25 27.25
CA PHE A 214 5.30 7.90 26.71
C PHE A 214 5.63 8.97 25.67
N ALA A 215 6.65 9.80 25.91
CA ALA A 215 7.12 10.78 24.92
C ALA A 215 7.60 10.10 23.63
N ILE A 216 8.32 8.98 23.76
CA ILE A 216 8.78 8.18 22.60
C ILE A 216 7.59 7.64 21.81
N LEU A 217 6.54 7.11 22.47
CA LEU A 217 5.34 6.63 21.79
C LEU A 217 4.64 7.72 20.97
N ILE A 218 4.54 8.95 21.52
CA ILE A 218 3.97 10.09 20.80
C ILE A 218 4.83 10.43 19.57
N PHE A 219 6.15 10.44 19.72
CA PHE A 219 7.05 10.71 18.60
C PHE A 219 6.97 9.64 17.50
N VAL A 220 6.92 8.37 17.89
CA VAL A 220 6.78 7.23 16.96
C VAL A 220 5.48 7.31 16.17
N THR A 221 4.35 7.63 16.80
CA THR A 221 3.06 7.73 16.08
C THR A 221 3.06 8.84 15.05
N ILE A 222 3.69 9.99 15.34
CA ILE A 222 3.87 11.09 14.37
C ILE A 222 4.77 10.63 13.22
N LEU A 223 5.88 9.95 13.52
CA LEU A 223 6.79 9.44 12.51
C LEU A 223 6.10 8.42 11.59
N GLU A 224 5.33 7.49 12.15
CA GLU A 224 4.61 6.48 11.38
C GLU A 224 3.51 7.09 10.49
N MET A 225 2.82 8.13 10.96
CA MET A 225 1.87 8.89 10.14
C MET A 225 2.56 9.54 8.93
N ALA A 226 3.72 10.17 9.15
CA ALA A 226 4.49 10.75 8.06
C ALA A 226 4.96 9.69 7.06
N VAL A 227 5.48 8.56 7.55
CA VAL A 227 5.93 7.44 6.72
C VAL A 227 4.77 6.83 5.93
N ALA A 228 3.57 6.71 6.50
CA ALA A 228 2.40 6.18 5.81
C ALA A 228 1.99 7.04 4.59
N ILE A 229 2.02 8.37 4.72
CA ILE A 229 1.72 9.31 3.63
C ILE A 229 2.80 9.22 2.53
N ILE A 230 4.08 9.30 2.92
CA ILE A 230 5.20 9.23 1.98
C ILE A 230 5.19 7.89 1.23
N GLN A 231 4.87 6.81 1.92
CA GLN A 231 4.83 5.48 1.32
C GLN A 231 3.72 5.33 0.28
N ALA A 232 2.53 5.87 0.55
CA ALA A 232 1.44 5.90 -0.44
C ALA A 232 1.84 6.73 -1.68
N TYR A 233 2.51 7.86 -1.46
CA TYR A 233 3.00 8.71 -2.54
C TYR A 233 4.08 8.02 -3.40
N VAL A 234 5.12 7.46 -2.79
CA VAL A 234 6.21 6.79 -3.52
C VAL A 234 5.67 5.58 -4.30
N PHE A 235 4.71 4.85 -3.74
CA PHE A 235 4.05 3.73 -4.41
C PHE A 235 3.34 4.16 -5.69
N THR A 236 2.56 5.23 -5.61
CA THR A 236 1.82 5.75 -6.77
C THR A 236 2.73 6.40 -7.80
N LEU A 237 3.77 7.11 -7.38
CA LEU A 237 4.77 7.67 -8.29
C LEU A 237 5.50 6.56 -9.07
N LEU A 238 5.94 5.49 -8.40
CA LEU A 238 6.54 4.34 -9.10
C LEU A 238 5.56 3.73 -10.11
N THR A 239 4.28 3.62 -9.74
CA THR A 239 3.24 3.12 -10.65
C THR A 239 3.09 4.01 -11.89
N ILE A 240 3.14 5.33 -11.74
CA ILE A 240 3.11 6.28 -12.86
C ILE A 240 4.33 6.08 -13.77
N VAL A 241 5.53 5.95 -13.19
CA VAL A 241 6.77 5.71 -13.96
C VAL A 241 6.68 4.41 -14.75
N TYR A 242 6.16 3.33 -14.15
CA TYR A 242 5.95 2.08 -14.90
C TYR A 242 4.93 2.20 -16.01
N LEU A 243 3.89 3.01 -15.79
CA LEU A 243 2.88 3.29 -16.81
C LEU A 243 3.48 4.06 -17.98
N ARG A 244 4.41 4.98 -17.74
CA ARG A 244 5.13 5.70 -18.80
C ARG A 244 5.85 4.74 -19.74
N ASP A 245 6.55 3.75 -19.18
CA ASP A 245 7.28 2.74 -19.96
C ASP A 245 6.32 1.90 -20.84
N THR A 246 5.01 1.91 -20.56
CA THR A 246 3.98 1.25 -21.39
C THR A 246 3.32 2.15 -22.44
N VAL A 247 3.54 3.47 -22.40
CA VAL A 247 2.90 4.45 -23.29
C VAL A 247 3.89 5.01 -24.31
N GLU A 248 5.15 5.18 -23.92
CA GLU A 248 6.24 5.56 -24.80
C GLU A 248 7.34 4.50 -24.72
N LEU A 249 7.63 3.85 -25.85
CA LEU A 249 8.86 3.08 -25.97
C LEU A 249 10.03 4.07 -26.01
N HIS A 250 10.95 3.92 -25.06
CA HIS A 250 12.25 4.59 -25.13
C HIS A 250 12.97 4.21 -26.43
#